data_AF-A0A9Q4GA27-F1
#
_entry.id   AF-A0A9Q4GA27-F1
#
_cell.length_a   1.000
_cell.length_b   1.000
_cell.length_c   1.000
_cell.angle_alpha   90.00
_cell.angle_beta   90.00
_cell.angle_gamma   90.00
#
_symmetry.space_group_name_H-M   'P 1'
#
loop_
_entity.id
_entity.type
_entity.pdbx_description
1 polymer ?
#
loop_
_entity_poly.entity_id
_entity_poly.type
_entity_poly.pdbx_seq_one_letter_code
_entity_poly.pdbx_strand_id
1 'polypeptide(L)'
;MSGASSYAQTVDNSFIYIVTISVIILLGVTVAMIYFVIRYSRKRNPKPANIEGNLALEVIWITVPTLLALSMFYYGFTAFAELRKIPKDAMSIKVTGQMWKWSFAYANGKKYDTLYVPVDTPIKLELASLDVTHSFYISSFRIKEDAVPGKKTYLTFTATKTGNYQVECAEYCGMNHSYMLNHVIVIPREDFSAWLNRNPNNEPSAASNAHGGVSGGGAENEPQNSGSAQDETGGSKNTNSAQPHQGGSGIQGSQDMQQKGGGANEPKKQE
;
A
#
# COMPACT_ATOMS: atom_id res chain seq x y z
N MET A 1 -3.40 14.97 9.39
CA MET A 1 -2.14 14.18 9.37
C MET A 1 -1.14 14.97 8.54
N SER A 2 0.03 15.33 9.07
CA SER A 2 1.08 15.94 8.24
C SER A 2 1.98 14.83 7.69
N GLY A 3 2.07 14.68 6.38
CA GLY A 3 3.02 13.73 5.79
C GLY A 3 4.49 14.11 6.05
N ALA A 4 5.38 13.17 5.73
CA ALA A 4 6.83 13.29 6.01
C ALA A 4 7.69 13.45 4.75
N SER A 5 7.08 13.84 3.63
CA SER A 5 7.76 14.12 2.36
C SER A 5 7.29 15.45 1.75
N SER A 6 8.07 15.96 0.79
CA SER A 6 7.72 17.11 -0.04
C SER A 6 6.37 16.97 -0.77
N TYR A 7 6.03 15.76 -1.24
CA TYR A 7 4.83 15.52 -2.05
C TYR A 7 3.57 15.25 -1.23
N ALA A 8 3.71 14.88 0.05
CA ALA A 8 2.57 14.42 0.83
C ALA A 8 1.48 15.48 1.00
N GLN A 9 1.84 16.76 1.17
CA GLN A 9 0.85 17.85 1.25
C GLN A 9 0.09 18.04 -0.07
N THR A 10 0.77 17.99 -1.22
CA THR A 10 0.14 18.08 -2.55
C THR A 10 -0.86 16.94 -2.77
N VAL A 11 -0.48 15.70 -2.41
CA VAL A 11 -1.34 14.53 -2.53
C VAL A 11 -2.51 14.58 -1.54
N ASP A 12 -2.28 14.91 -0.27
CA ASP A 12 -3.33 15.01 0.75
C ASP A 12 -4.35 16.12 0.40
N ASN A 13 -3.90 17.28 -0.13
CA ASN A 13 -4.78 18.33 -0.63
C ASN A 13 -5.63 17.86 -1.83
N SER A 14 -5.00 17.15 -2.79
CA SER A 14 -5.68 16.56 -3.95
C SER A 14 -6.78 15.59 -3.51
N PHE A 15 -6.47 14.74 -2.54
CA PHE A 15 -7.39 13.76 -2.00
C PHE A 15 -8.58 14.42 -1.29
N ILE A 16 -8.32 15.41 -0.42
CA ILE A 16 -9.38 16.15 0.28
C ILE A 16 -10.30 16.89 -0.70
N TYR A 17 -9.76 17.51 -1.76
CA TYR A 17 -10.55 18.17 -2.81
C TYR A 17 -11.53 17.19 -3.48
N ILE A 18 -11.00 16.05 -3.96
CA ILE A 18 -11.80 15.03 -4.65
C ILE A 18 -12.86 14.46 -3.70
N VAL A 19 -12.48 14.05 -2.48
CA VAL A 19 -13.40 13.47 -1.49
C VAL A 19 -14.51 14.44 -1.11
N THR A 20 -14.19 15.73 -0.90
CA THR A 20 -15.19 16.74 -0.54
C THR A 20 -16.24 16.90 -1.63
N ILE A 21 -15.83 17.00 -2.90
CA ILE A 21 -16.74 17.06 -4.05
C ILE A 21 -17.57 15.78 -4.16
N SER A 22 -16.95 14.61 -4.04
CA SER A 22 -17.66 13.32 -4.10
C SER A 22 -18.72 13.18 -3.02
N VAL A 23 -18.42 13.60 -1.78
CA VAL A 23 -19.37 13.56 -0.65
C VAL A 23 -20.52 14.55 -0.88
N ILE A 24 -20.25 15.77 -1.36
CA ILE A 24 -21.30 16.77 -1.66
C ILE A 24 -22.25 16.23 -2.75
N ILE A 25 -21.71 15.65 -3.83
CA ILE A 25 -22.52 15.09 -4.92
C ILE A 25 -23.30 13.86 -4.43
N LEU A 26 -22.67 12.96 -3.67
CA LEU A 26 -23.32 11.77 -3.11
C LEU A 26 -24.51 12.15 -2.20
N LEU A 27 -24.31 13.12 -1.30
CA LEU A 27 -25.38 13.62 -0.43
C LEU A 27 -26.47 14.32 -1.24
N GLY A 28 -26.11 15.16 -2.21
CA GLY A 28 -27.07 15.85 -3.09
C GLY A 28 -27.95 14.89 -3.88
N VAL A 29 -27.36 13.90 -4.54
CA VAL A 29 -28.09 12.85 -5.29
C VAL A 29 -28.93 11.99 -4.35
N THR A 30 -28.41 11.62 -3.19
CA THR A 30 -29.14 10.80 -2.19
C THR A 30 -30.36 11.55 -1.65
N VAL A 31 -30.21 12.84 -1.29
CA VAL A 31 -31.31 13.69 -0.82
C VAL A 31 -32.34 13.91 -1.93
N ALA A 32 -31.91 14.15 -3.17
CA ALA A 32 -32.82 14.28 -4.32
C ALA A 32 -33.59 12.98 -4.58
N MET A 33 -32.93 11.83 -4.51
CA MET A 33 -33.55 10.50 -4.66
C MET A 33 -34.59 10.25 -3.56
N ILE A 34 -34.24 10.47 -2.28
CA ILE A 34 -35.17 10.32 -1.15
C ILE A 34 -36.36 11.27 -1.30
N TYR A 35 -36.10 12.53 -1.67
CA TYR A 35 -37.14 13.52 -1.93
C TYR A 35 -38.09 13.06 -3.05
N PHE A 36 -37.58 12.55 -4.18
CA PHE A 36 -38.41 12.05 -5.28
C PHE A 36 -39.21 10.81 -4.88
N VAL A 37 -38.61 9.85 -4.18
CA VAL A 37 -39.31 8.67 -3.66
C VAL A 37 -40.49 9.06 -2.76
N ILE A 38 -40.32 10.05 -1.88
CA ILE A 38 -41.39 10.54 -1.01
C ILE A 38 -42.43 11.35 -1.80
N ARG A 39 -41.98 12.38 -2.53
CA ARG A 39 -42.83 13.40 -3.19
C ARG A 39 -43.64 12.87 -4.36
N TYR A 40 -43.06 11.95 -5.14
CA TYR A 40 -43.66 11.37 -6.34
C TYR A 40 -44.11 9.91 -6.17
N SER A 41 -44.16 9.41 -4.92
CA SER A 41 -44.79 8.11 -4.61
C SER A 41 -46.23 8.03 -5.16
N ARG A 42 -46.64 6.85 -5.65
CA ARG A 42 -47.99 6.59 -6.21
C ARG A 42 -49.13 7.03 -5.28
N LYS A 43 -48.91 7.02 -3.96
CA LYS A 43 -49.87 7.50 -2.95
C LYS A 43 -50.03 9.03 -2.92
N ARG A 44 -48.96 9.80 -3.22
CA ARG A 44 -48.95 11.28 -3.15
C ARG A 44 -49.04 11.96 -4.51
N ASN A 45 -48.64 11.29 -5.59
CA ASN A 45 -48.74 11.79 -6.96
C ASN A 45 -49.32 10.71 -7.89
N PRO A 46 -50.66 10.54 -7.94
CA PRO A 46 -51.30 9.42 -8.65
C PRO A 46 -51.33 9.57 -10.18
N LYS A 47 -51.13 10.79 -10.71
CA LYS A 47 -51.01 11.04 -12.16
C LYS A 47 -49.57 11.50 -12.47
N PRO A 48 -48.80 10.78 -13.30
CA PRO A 48 -47.50 11.25 -13.75
C PRO A 48 -47.66 12.45 -14.69
N ALA A 49 -46.73 13.40 -14.64
CA ALA A 49 -46.58 14.41 -15.69
C ALA A 49 -45.79 13.80 -16.86
N ASN A 50 -46.19 14.09 -18.10
CA ASN A 50 -45.37 13.77 -19.26
C ASN A 50 -44.55 15.01 -19.66
N ILE A 51 -43.23 14.92 -19.51
CA ILE A 51 -42.27 15.97 -19.88
C ILE A 51 -41.15 15.24 -20.64
N GLU A 52 -41.11 15.39 -21.96
CA GLU A 52 -40.26 14.56 -22.84
C GLU A 52 -38.88 15.17 -23.11
N GLY A 53 -38.65 16.45 -22.80
CA GLY A 53 -37.35 17.09 -22.98
C GLY A 53 -37.25 18.46 -22.31
N ASN A 54 -36.02 18.90 -22.04
CA ASN A 54 -35.73 20.25 -21.57
C ASN A 54 -34.27 20.58 -21.92
N LEU A 55 -34.07 21.22 -23.07
CA LEU A 55 -32.76 21.60 -23.60
C LEU A 55 -31.91 22.38 -22.59
N ALA A 56 -32.52 23.24 -21.77
CA ALA A 56 -31.77 23.98 -20.75
C ALA A 56 -31.24 23.06 -19.63
N LEU A 57 -32.05 22.09 -19.19
CA LEU A 57 -31.64 21.09 -18.20
C LEU A 57 -30.55 20.16 -18.75
N GLU A 58 -30.70 19.74 -20.01
CA GLU A 58 -29.73 18.92 -20.76
C GLU A 58 -28.38 19.62 -20.88
N VAL A 59 -28.35 20.89 -21.31
CA VAL A 59 -27.12 21.68 -21.38
C VAL A 59 -26.49 21.84 -20.00
N ILE A 60 -27.27 22.14 -18.95
CA ILE A 60 -26.75 22.30 -17.59
C ILE A 60 -26.08 21.01 -17.08
N TRP A 61 -26.72 19.85 -17.22
CA TRP A 61 -26.15 18.59 -16.70
C TRP A 61 -24.98 18.06 -17.53
N ILE A 62 -24.76 18.55 -18.75
CA ILE A 62 -23.55 18.24 -19.53
C ILE A 62 -22.44 19.22 -19.12
N THR A 63 -22.71 20.52 -19.17
CA THR A 63 -21.70 21.57 -18.92
C THR A 63 -21.13 21.50 -17.50
N VAL A 64 -21.95 21.30 -16.47
CA VAL A 64 -21.47 21.33 -15.07
C VAL A 64 -20.50 20.16 -14.77
N PRO A 65 -20.82 18.89 -15.05
CA PRO A 65 -19.87 17.78 -14.89
C PRO A 65 -18.65 17.86 -15.82
N THR A 66 -18.78 18.37 -17.05
CA THR A 66 -17.61 18.58 -17.93
C THR A 66 -16.65 19.60 -17.35
N LEU A 67 -17.14 20.76 -16.88
CA LEU A 67 -16.29 21.77 -16.23
C LEU A 67 -15.67 21.25 -14.93
N LEU A 68 -16.44 20.48 -14.13
CA LEU A 68 -15.95 19.84 -12.92
C LEU A 68 -14.80 18.86 -13.25
N ALA A 69 -14.99 17.97 -14.22
CA ALA A 69 -13.98 17.01 -14.65
C ALA A 69 -12.71 17.70 -15.19
N LEU A 70 -12.85 18.78 -15.97
CA LEU A 70 -11.71 19.58 -16.45
C LEU A 70 -10.94 20.24 -15.29
N SER A 71 -11.64 20.73 -14.25
CA SER A 71 -10.99 21.29 -13.05
C SER A 71 -10.18 20.23 -12.29
N MET A 72 -10.75 19.03 -12.12
CA MET A 72 -10.09 17.89 -11.45
C MET A 72 -8.90 17.39 -12.26
N PHE A 73 -9.03 17.32 -13.59
CA PHE A 73 -7.93 16.97 -14.49
C PHE A 73 -6.78 17.97 -14.41
N TYR A 74 -7.05 19.28 -14.46
CA TYR A 74 -6.02 20.30 -14.35
C TYR A 74 -5.25 20.19 -13.03
N TYR A 75 -5.97 20.12 -11.90
CA TYR A 75 -5.35 19.99 -10.58
C TYR A 75 -4.51 18.71 -10.46
N GLY A 76 -5.10 17.55 -10.80
CA GLY A 76 -4.40 16.27 -10.75
C GLY A 76 -3.19 16.18 -11.69
N PHE A 77 -3.26 16.78 -12.88
CA PHE A 77 -2.14 16.84 -13.81
C PHE A 77 -0.99 17.69 -13.28
N THR A 78 -1.27 18.85 -12.67
CA THR A 78 -0.21 19.68 -12.06
C THR A 78 0.51 18.96 -10.93
N ALA A 79 -0.21 18.28 -10.05
CA ALA A 79 0.38 17.44 -9.00
C ALA A 79 1.20 16.28 -9.59
N PHE A 80 0.68 15.56 -10.57
CA PHE A 80 1.39 14.46 -11.23
C PHE A 80 2.69 14.93 -11.92
N ALA A 81 2.66 16.09 -12.59
CA ALA A 81 3.83 16.67 -13.23
C ALA A 81 4.91 17.07 -12.21
N GLU A 82 4.51 17.49 -11.01
CA GLU A 82 5.42 17.75 -9.89
C GLU A 82 6.11 16.45 -9.43
N LEU A 83 5.35 15.38 -9.13
CA LEU A 83 5.89 14.09 -8.68
C LEU A 83 6.83 13.43 -9.69
N ARG A 84 6.63 13.68 -10.99
CA ARG A 84 7.45 13.12 -12.08
C ARG A 84 8.71 13.93 -12.40
N LYS A 85 8.91 15.11 -11.80
CA LYS A 85 10.07 15.96 -12.03
C LYS A 85 11.28 15.48 -11.21
N ILE A 86 12.24 14.82 -11.86
CA ILE A 86 13.47 14.36 -11.20
C ILE A 86 14.40 15.56 -10.87
N PRO A 87 14.79 15.78 -9.60
CA PRO A 87 15.82 16.76 -9.24
C PRO A 87 17.20 16.36 -9.77
N LYS A 88 17.97 17.31 -10.30
CA LYS A 88 19.28 17.04 -10.94
C LYS A 88 20.38 16.66 -9.94
N ASP A 89 20.21 17.08 -8.70
CA ASP A 89 21.05 16.91 -7.53
C ASP A 89 20.65 15.70 -6.66
N ALA A 90 19.69 14.90 -7.11
CA ALA A 90 19.16 13.79 -6.32
C ALA A 90 20.17 12.64 -6.11
N MET A 91 20.33 12.23 -4.86
CA MET A 91 21.12 11.06 -4.47
C MET A 91 20.47 9.80 -5.04
N SER A 92 21.18 9.08 -5.92
CA SER A 92 20.69 7.83 -6.49
C SER A 92 20.96 6.62 -5.60
N ILE A 93 19.91 5.87 -5.27
CA ILE A 93 19.98 4.60 -4.52
C ILE A 93 19.26 3.55 -5.35
N LYS A 94 19.91 2.41 -5.60
CA LYS A 94 19.29 1.30 -6.35
C LYS A 94 18.46 0.45 -5.39
N VAL A 95 17.21 0.19 -5.77
CA VAL A 95 16.25 -0.61 -5.02
C VAL A 95 15.92 -1.86 -5.83
N THR A 96 16.25 -3.02 -5.26
CA THR A 96 15.99 -4.31 -5.89
C THR A 96 14.93 -5.06 -5.09
N GLY A 97 13.78 -5.27 -5.72
CA GLY A 97 12.72 -6.17 -5.24
C GLY A 97 13.01 -7.63 -5.62
N GLN A 98 12.67 -8.53 -4.70
CA GLN A 98 12.65 -9.98 -4.90
C GLN A 98 11.63 -10.59 -3.93
N MET A 99 11.12 -11.79 -4.19
CA MET A 99 10.23 -12.52 -3.28
C MET A 99 10.99 -12.92 -2.00
N TRP A 100 10.72 -12.39 -0.80
CA TRP A 100 9.82 -11.28 -0.42
C TRP A 100 10.57 -10.27 0.45
N LYS A 101 11.55 -9.60 -0.15
CA LYS A 101 12.39 -8.59 0.51
C LYS A 101 12.85 -7.51 -0.45
N TRP A 102 13.16 -6.35 0.12
CA TRP A 102 13.81 -5.24 -0.57
C TRP A 102 15.31 -5.23 -0.23
N SER A 103 16.13 -4.78 -1.17
CA SER A 103 17.56 -4.54 -0.92
C SER A 103 18.00 -3.23 -1.57
N PHE A 104 18.84 -2.50 -0.86
CA PHE A 104 19.21 -1.11 -1.17
C PHE A 104 20.72 -1.01 -1.40
N ALA A 105 21.13 -0.56 -2.58
CA ALA A 105 22.53 -0.41 -2.94
C ALA A 105 22.90 1.06 -3.19
N TYR A 106 23.91 1.53 -2.47
CA TYR A 106 24.37 2.93 -2.45
C TYR A 106 25.58 3.12 -3.38
N ALA A 107 25.86 4.37 -3.77
CA ALA A 107 26.92 4.69 -4.74
C ALA A 107 28.33 4.26 -4.31
N ASN A 108 28.59 4.15 -2.99
CA ASN A 108 29.86 3.66 -2.43
C ASN A 108 29.98 2.12 -2.38
N GLY A 109 29.02 1.39 -2.94
CA GLY A 109 29.00 -0.07 -2.96
C GLY A 109 28.38 -0.73 -1.73
N LYS A 110 27.99 0.02 -0.69
CA LYS A 110 27.22 -0.55 0.45
C LYS A 110 25.91 -1.16 -0.04
N LYS A 111 25.54 -2.30 0.54
CA LYS A 111 24.24 -2.96 0.35
C LYS A 111 23.61 -3.24 1.70
N TYR A 112 22.35 -2.88 1.86
CA TYR A 112 21.58 -3.06 3.10
C TYR A 112 20.18 -3.58 2.79
N ASP A 113 19.61 -4.30 3.75
CA ASP A 113 18.20 -4.73 3.71
C ASP A 113 17.25 -3.66 4.29
N THR A 114 17.76 -2.49 4.68
CA THR A 114 16.97 -1.33 5.15
C THR A 114 17.41 -0.05 4.45
N LEU A 115 16.45 0.81 4.10
CA LEU A 115 16.73 2.08 3.44
C LEU A 115 17.09 3.15 4.48
N TYR A 116 18.27 3.74 4.36
CA TYR A 116 18.69 4.91 5.13
C TYR A 116 18.74 6.10 4.18
N VAL A 117 18.21 7.24 4.60
CA VAL A 117 18.27 8.49 3.82
C VAL A 117 18.52 9.70 4.73
N PRO A 118 19.27 10.71 4.27
CA PRO A 118 19.36 11.98 4.96
C PRO A 118 18.07 12.80 4.84
N VAL A 119 17.71 13.51 5.90
CA VAL A 119 16.62 14.50 5.89
C VAL A 119 16.93 15.68 4.95
N ASP A 120 15.87 16.31 4.42
CA ASP A 120 15.90 17.48 3.54
C ASP A 120 16.86 17.35 2.36
N THR A 121 16.99 16.14 1.82
CA THR A 121 17.87 15.81 0.70
C THR A 121 17.04 15.17 -0.42
N PRO A 122 17.14 15.61 -1.69
CA PRO A 122 16.46 14.95 -2.79
C PRO A 122 17.01 13.54 -3.01
N ILE A 123 16.13 12.54 -2.95
CA ILE A 123 16.45 11.12 -3.19
C ILE A 123 15.83 10.68 -4.50
N LYS A 124 16.59 9.92 -5.28
CA LYS A 124 16.12 9.17 -6.46
C LYS A 124 16.32 7.68 -6.18
N LEU A 125 15.24 6.95 -6.01
CA LEU A 125 15.26 5.50 -6.00
C LEU A 125 15.22 5.02 -7.46
N GLU A 126 16.15 4.16 -7.84
CA GLU A 126 16.16 3.42 -9.12
C GLU A 126 15.65 2.01 -8.85
N LEU A 127 14.42 1.71 -9.26
CA LEU A 127 13.74 0.47 -8.94
C LEU A 127 13.91 -0.57 -10.06
N ALA A 128 14.16 -1.81 -9.63
CA ALA A 128 14.17 -2.99 -10.47
C ALA A 128 13.66 -4.20 -9.68
N SER A 129 13.20 -5.23 -10.39
CA SER A 129 12.89 -6.55 -9.80
C SER A 129 13.72 -7.64 -10.46
N LEU A 130 14.04 -8.69 -9.68
CA LEU A 130 14.73 -9.90 -10.14
C LEU A 130 13.77 -11.02 -10.57
N ASP A 131 12.49 -10.97 -10.17
CA ASP A 131 11.54 -12.06 -10.34
C ASP A 131 10.18 -11.62 -10.90
N VAL A 132 9.28 -11.13 -10.06
CA VAL A 132 7.90 -10.71 -10.39
C VAL A 132 7.76 -9.20 -10.20
N THR A 133 6.63 -8.62 -10.61
CA THR A 133 6.36 -7.22 -10.28
C THR A 133 6.15 -7.06 -8.77
N HIS A 134 6.82 -6.08 -8.18
CA HIS A 134 6.56 -5.58 -6.84
C HIS A 134 6.21 -4.08 -6.94
N SER A 135 5.67 -3.47 -5.89
CA SER A 135 5.44 -2.02 -5.86
C SER A 135 5.93 -1.44 -4.56
N PHE A 136 6.89 -0.53 -4.63
CA PHE A 136 7.55 0.04 -3.47
C PHE A 136 6.73 1.21 -2.96
N TYR A 137 6.10 1.05 -1.79
CA TYR A 137 5.20 2.04 -1.23
C TYR A 137 5.71 2.55 0.12
N ILE A 138 5.78 3.87 0.28
CA ILE A 138 5.98 4.52 1.59
C ILE A 138 4.72 5.34 1.89
N SER A 139 3.82 4.75 2.65
CA SER A 139 2.49 5.32 2.94
C SER A 139 2.55 6.69 3.62
N SER A 140 3.54 6.92 4.49
CA SER A 140 3.78 8.22 5.16
C SER A 140 4.30 9.32 4.23
N PHE A 141 4.83 8.96 3.06
CA PHE A 141 5.39 9.88 2.07
C PHE A 141 4.47 10.07 0.85
N ARG A 142 3.36 9.33 0.75
CA ARG A 142 2.40 9.36 -0.38
C ARG A 142 3.02 9.03 -1.75
N ILE A 143 4.10 8.24 -1.75
CA ILE A 143 4.84 7.85 -2.96
C ILE A 143 4.77 6.34 -3.17
N LYS A 144 4.50 5.93 -4.41
CA LYS A 144 4.49 4.54 -4.87
C LYS A 144 5.08 4.46 -6.27
N GLU A 145 5.89 3.45 -6.56
CA GLU A 145 6.33 3.11 -7.92
C GLU A 145 6.56 1.61 -8.06
N ASP A 146 6.25 1.05 -9.23
CA ASP A 146 6.32 -0.39 -9.47
C ASP A 146 7.75 -0.81 -9.87
N ALA A 147 8.30 -1.80 -9.18
CA ALA A 147 9.55 -2.48 -9.53
C ALA A 147 9.22 -3.61 -10.51
N VAL A 148 9.32 -3.33 -11.81
CA VAL A 148 8.93 -4.25 -12.89
C VAL A 148 10.15 -5.01 -13.44
N PRO A 149 10.12 -6.36 -13.54
CA PRO A 149 11.21 -7.13 -14.16
C PRO A 149 11.56 -6.63 -15.56
N GLY A 150 12.86 -6.49 -15.83
CA GLY A 150 13.37 -6.04 -17.14
C GLY A 150 13.16 -4.55 -17.46
N LYS A 151 12.51 -3.76 -16.59
CA LYS A 151 12.37 -2.30 -16.73
C LYS A 151 13.07 -1.57 -15.59
N LYS A 152 13.60 -0.38 -15.89
CA LYS A 152 14.07 0.56 -14.87
C LYS A 152 13.00 1.61 -14.63
N THR A 153 12.40 1.58 -13.45
CA THR A 153 11.48 2.62 -12.98
C THR A 153 12.20 3.49 -11.95
N TYR A 154 11.62 4.64 -11.61
CA TYR A 154 12.22 5.57 -10.65
C TYR A 154 11.17 6.26 -9.82
N LEU A 155 11.50 6.44 -8.54
CA LEU A 155 10.70 7.17 -7.57
C LEU A 155 11.58 8.28 -6.99
N THR A 156 11.03 9.47 -6.83
CA THR A 156 11.74 10.57 -6.16
C THR A 156 10.99 10.99 -4.90
N PHE A 157 11.71 11.56 -3.94
CA PHE A 157 11.14 12.28 -2.80
C PHE A 157 12.21 13.12 -2.11
N THR A 158 11.78 14.09 -1.31
CA THR A 158 12.60 14.69 -0.25
C THR A 158 11.89 14.40 1.07
N ALA A 159 12.57 13.73 2.02
CA ALA A 159 12.02 13.45 3.33
C ALA A 159 12.20 14.66 4.26
N THR A 160 11.12 15.16 4.86
CA THR A 160 11.09 16.43 5.61
C THR A 160 11.13 16.25 7.13
N LYS A 161 11.13 15.00 7.61
CA LYS A 161 11.10 14.66 9.03
C LYS A 161 11.93 13.40 9.29
N THR A 162 12.87 13.49 10.23
CA THR A 162 13.60 12.32 10.76
C THR A 162 12.64 11.32 11.41
N GLY A 163 12.96 10.03 11.33
CA GLY A 163 12.12 8.98 11.91
C GLY A 163 12.23 7.65 11.15
N ASN A 164 11.50 6.65 11.62
CA ASN A 164 11.36 5.36 10.96
C ASN A 164 9.96 5.28 10.32
N TYR A 165 9.89 5.05 9.02
CA TYR A 165 8.63 4.94 8.27
C TYR A 165 8.54 3.60 7.57
N GLN A 166 7.36 2.99 7.62
CA GLN A 166 7.11 1.69 7.02
C GLN A 166 7.17 1.75 5.48
N VAL A 167 7.80 0.73 4.91
CA VAL A 167 7.80 0.40 3.48
C VAL A 167 6.97 -0.86 3.30
N GLU A 168 6.11 -0.87 2.30
CA GLU A 168 5.19 -1.96 1.99
C GLU A 168 5.38 -2.40 0.54
N CYS A 169 5.13 -3.69 0.25
CA CYS A 169 4.87 -4.11 -1.13
C CYS A 169 3.39 -3.90 -1.45
N ALA A 170 3.10 -3.14 -2.50
CA ALA A 170 1.74 -2.71 -2.87
C ALA A 170 1.32 -3.16 -4.28
N GLU A 171 1.91 -4.26 -4.75
CA GLU A 171 1.52 -5.04 -5.94
C GLU A 171 1.67 -6.54 -5.61
N TYR A 172 0.69 -7.37 -5.98
CA TYR A 172 0.64 -8.75 -5.50
C TYR A 172 1.79 -9.60 -6.07
N CYS A 173 2.73 -9.96 -5.19
CA CYS A 173 3.95 -10.67 -5.55
C CYS A 173 4.01 -12.11 -4.99
N GLY A 174 2.86 -12.77 -4.80
CA GLY A 174 2.77 -14.17 -4.36
C GLY A 174 2.57 -14.38 -2.85
N MET A 175 2.78 -15.61 -2.38
CA MET A 175 2.29 -16.10 -1.07
C MET A 175 2.65 -15.25 0.16
N ASN A 176 3.88 -14.73 0.27
CA ASN A 176 4.26 -13.87 1.41
C ASN A 176 4.24 -12.37 1.08
N HIS A 177 3.45 -11.95 0.08
CA HIS A 177 3.28 -10.54 -0.31
C HIS A 177 2.97 -9.61 0.89
N SER A 178 2.05 -10.02 1.78
CA SER A 178 1.68 -9.27 2.98
C SER A 178 2.78 -9.18 4.05
N TYR A 179 3.78 -10.06 3.99
CA TYR A 179 4.95 -10.05 4.89
C TYR A 179 6.15 -9.31 4.29
N MET A 180 6.04 -8.78 3.07
CA MET A 180 7.10 -8.03 2.38
C MET A 180 7.19 -6.59 2.90
N LEU A 181 7.42 -6.47 4.21
CA LEU A 181 7.56 -5.21 4.93
C LEU A 181 9.03 -4.81 5.03
N ASN A 182 9.28 -3.50 5.08
CA ASN A 182 10.60 -2.94 5.32
C ASN A 182 10.46 -1.55 5.96
N HIS A 183 11.55 -0.81 6.06
CA HIS A 183 11.61 0.50 6.68
C HIS A 183 12.49 1.45 5.89
N VAL A 184 12.10 2.74 5.88
CA VAL A 184 12.99 3.85 5.57
C VAL A 184 13.28 4.64 6.84
N ILE A 185 14.56 4.69 7.18
CA ILE A 185 15.09 5.39 8.36
C ILE A 185 15.67 6.72 7.87
N VAL A 186 14.99 7.81 8.21
CA VAL A 186 15.38 9.18 7.88
C VAL A 186 16.17 9.74 9.06
N ILE A 187 17.42 10.12 8.82
CA ILE A 187 18.37 10.60 9.84
C ILE A 187 18.97 11.97 9.47
N PRO A 188 19.58 12.69 10.44
CA PRO A 188 20.38 13.89 10.16
C PRO A 188 21.44 13.66 9.07
N ARG A 189 21.85 14.73 8.39
CA ARG A 189 22.77 14.64 7.25
C ARG A 189 24.18 14.21 7.71
N GLU A 190 24.61 14.71 8.85
CA GLU A 190 25.85 14.33 9.53
C GLU A 190 25.86 12.83 9.86
N ASP A 191 24.81 12.31 10.50
CA ASP A 191 24.66 10.89 10.85
C ASP A 191 24.65 10.00 9.61
N PHE A 192 23.94 10.41 8.56
CA PHE A 192 23.95 9.70 7.29
C PHE A 192 25.35 9.65 6.67
N SER A 193 26.10 10.75 6.70
CA SER A 193 27.47 10.79 6.18
C SER A 193 28.43 9.91 6.98
N ALA A 194 28.30 9.89 8.32
CA ALA A 194 29.09 9.05 9.21
C ALA A 194 28.75 7.56 9.01
N TRP A 195 27.46 7.23 8.91
CA TRP A 195 26.97 5.89 8.58
C TRP A 195 27.47 5.43 7.20
N LEU A 196 27.35 6.26 6.17
CA LEU A 196 27.75 5.91 4.80
C LEU A 196 29.25 5.59 4.71
N ASN A 197 30.08 6.34 5.45
CA ASN A 197 31.54 6.18 5.45
C ASN A 197 32.08 5.12 6.42
N ARG A 198 31.26 4.58 7.35
CA ARG A 198 31.67 3.52 8.28
C ARG A 198 32.02 2.22 7.55
N ASN A 199 33.10 1.55 7.95
CA ASN A 199 33.49 0.25 7.40
C ASN A 199 32.46 -0.85 7.82
N PRO A 200 31.85 -1.61 6.89
CA PRO A 200 30.84 -2.63 7.22
C PRO A 200 31.28 -3.71 8.22
N ASN A 201 32.59 -3.94 8.35
CA ASN A 201 33.13 -4.90 9.31
C ASN A 201 32.99 -4.46 10.78
N ASN A 202 32.58 -3.20 11.03
CA ASN A 202 32.38 -2.62 12.35
C ASN A 202 30.89 -2.41 12.70
N GLU A 203 29.96 -3.03 11.97
CA GLU A 203 28.53 -2.96 12.28
C GLU A 203 28.18 -3.89 13.46
N PRO A 204 27.52 -3.40 14.53
CA PRO A 204 26.86 -4.26 15.50
C PRO A 204 25.78 -5.08 14.78
N SER A 205 25.71 -6.38 15.05
CA SER A 205 24.65 -7.23 14.51
C SER A 205 23.27 -6.65 14.84
N ALA A 206 22.42 -6.50 13.82
CA ALA A 206 21.07 -5.92 13.93
C ALA A 206 20.14 -6.70 14.90
N ALA A 207 20.55 -7.88 15.38
CA ALA A 207 19.88 -8.64 16.42
C ALA A 207 20.01 -8.06 17.85
N SER A 208 20.91 -7.09 18.08
CA SER A 208 21.27 -6.65 19.45
C SER A 208 20.38 -5.57 20.07
N ASN A 209 19.67 -4.75 19.28
CA ASN A 209 18.88 -3.60 19.78
C ASN A 209 17.36 -3.81 19.72
N ALA A 210 16.88 -5.06 19.68
CA ALA A 210 15.45 -5.39 19.78
C ALA A 210 15.00 -5.75 21.22
N HIS A 211 15.91 -5.78 22.20
CA HIS A 211 15.60 -6.14 23.58
C HIS A 211 16.44 -5.34 24.59
N GLY A 212 16.05 -4.08 24.81
CA GLY A 212 16.84 -3.10 25.57
C GLY A 212 16.01 -2.20 26.50
N GLY A 213 15.34 -2.81 27.47
CA GLY A 213 15.00 -2.20 28.76
C GLY A 213 14.29 -0.84 28.79
N VAL A 214 12.96 -0.87 28.95
CA VAL A 214 12.29 0.18 29.74
C VAL A 214 12.87 0.12 31.15
N SER A 215 13.63 1.14 31.54
CA SER A 215 14.09 1.35 32.92
C SER A 215 13.41 2.60 33.46
N GLY A 216 12.72 2.46 34.59
CA GLY A 216 11.89 3.52 35.16
C GLY A 216 12.61 4.36 36.21
N GLY A 217 11.94 5.43 36.63
CA GLY A 217 12.32 6.26 37.76
C GLY A 217 11.22 7.27 38.06
N GLY A 218 10.58 7.18 39.21
CA GLY A 218 9.42 8.01 39.58
C GLY A 218 8.49 7.30 40.55
N ALA A 219 8.96 7.09 41.78
CA ALA A 219 8.14 6.56 42.87
C ALA A 219 7.62 7.71 43.73
N GLU A 220 6.31 7.79 43.93
CA GLU A 220 5.69 8.55 45.02
C GLU A 220 4.67 7.66 45.74
N ASN A 221 4.52 7.90 47.05
CA ASN A 221 3.91 6.98 48.00
C ASN A 221 2.39 7.16 48.10
N GLU A 222 1.64 6.11 48.47
CA GLU A 222 0.74 6.11 49.63
C GLU A 222 0.25 4.67 49.97
N PRO A 223 -0.29 4.43 51.19
CA PRO A 223 -0.12 3.13 51.87
C PRO A 223 -1.26 2.11 51.70
N GLN A 224 -0.94 0.87 52.09
CA GLN A 224 -1.84 -0.27 52.18
C GLN A 224 -2.96 -0.07 53.21
N ASN A 225 -4.16 -0.58 52.92
CA ASN A 225 -5.12 -1.00 53.95
C ASN A 225 -5.72 -2.38 53.59
N SER A 226 -6.00 -3.15 54.63
CA SER A 226 -6.41 -4.56 54.63
C SER A 226 -7.86 -4.82 54.21
N GLY A 227 -8.12 -6.02 53.67
CA GLY A 227 -9.46 -6.59 53.50
C GLY A 227 -9.38 -8.09 53.14
N SER A 228 -10.01 -8.95 53.93
CA SER A 228 -9.78 -10.41 53.96
C SER A 228 -10.96 -11.26 53.45
N ALA A 229 -10.68 -12.28 52.63
CA ALA A 229 -11.36 -13.60 52.48
C ALA A 229 -10.51 -14.46 51.50
N GLN A 230 -10.15 -15.74 51.70
CA GLN A 230 -10.97 -16.96 51.88
C GLN A 230 -11.95 -17.18 50.71
N ASP A 231 -12.03 -18.34 50.02
CA ASP A 231 -11.35 -19.63 50.16
C ASP A 231 -11.40 -20.42 48.80
N GLU A 232 -11.07 -21.71 48.81
CA GLU A 232 -11.41 -22.77 47.82
C GLU A 232 -10.46 -23.06 46.63
N THR A 233 -9.48 -23.92 46.92
CA THR A 233 -9.21 -25.23 46.29
C THR A 233 -9.33 -25.43 44.76
N GLY A 234 -8.30 -26.06 44.15
CA GLY A 234 -8.50 -26.85 42.92
C GLY A 234 -7.28 -27.00 42.00
N GLY A 235 -6.28 -27.81 42.38
CA GLY A 235 -5.16 -28.14 41.48
C GLY A 235 -5.31 -29.50 40.80
N SER A 236 -5.01 -29.61 39.50
CA SER A 236 -4.50 -30.87 38.92
C SER A 236 -3.69 -30.72 37.63
N LYS A 237 -2.42 -31.05 37.77
CA LYS A 237 -1.45 -31.68 36.83
C LYS A 237 -1.80 -31.86 35.34
N ASN A 238 -0.94 -31.24 34.52
CA ASN A 238 -0.30 -31.78 33.31
C ASN A 238 -0.25 -33.32 33.17
N THR A 239 -0.67 -33.85 32.01
CA THR A 239 -0.11 -35.08 31.41
C THR A 239 -0.03 -34.97 29.89
N ASN A 240 1.14 -35.29 29.33
CA ASN A 240 1.40 -35.41 27.89
C ASN A 240 1.27 -36.89 27.46
N SER A 241 0.71 -37.19 26.28
CA SER A 241 0.64 -38.56 25.71
C SER A 241 0.44 -38.55 24.19
N ALA A 242 0.94 -39.56 23.49
CA ALA A 242 1.23 -39.53 22.06
C ALA A 242 0.21 -40.27 21.15
N GLN A 243 0.27 -39.93 19.84
CA GLN A 243 0.10 -40.73 18.60
C GLN A 243 -0.60 -42.12 18.59
N PRO A 244 -0.97 -42.64 17.40
CA PRO A 244 -1.52 -42.02 16.17
C PRO A 244 -2.74 -42.80 15.62
N HIS A 245 -3.36 -42.37 14.52
CA HIS A 245 -4.21 -43.29 13.71
C HIS A 245 -4.05 -43.07 12.20
N GLN A 246 -3.67 -44.16 11.51
CA GLN A 246 -3.85 -44.35 10.06
C GLN A 246 -5.18 -45.04 9.78
N GLY A 247 -5.70 -44.89 8.56
CA GLY A 247 -6.82 -45.67 8.04
C GLY A 247 -7.32 -45.10 6.72
N GLY A 248 -7.00 -45.75 5.60
CA GLY A 248 -7.40 -45.30 4.26
C GLY A 248 -7.99 -46.42 3.41
N SER A 249 -8.74 -46.04 2.38
CA SER A 249 -9.14 -46.85 1.22
C SER A 249 -9.78 -45.90 0.19
N GLY A 250 -9.58 -45.98 -1.13
CA GLY A 250 -8.79 -46.93 -1.91
C GLY A 250 -9.60 -47.57 -3.04
N ILE A 251 -9.75 -46.91 -4.20
CA ILE A 251 -10.16 -47.53 -5.48
C ILE A 251 -9.33 -46.93 -6.63
N GLN A 252 -8.77 -47.80 -7.48
CA GLN A 252 -7.96 -47.45 -8.65
C GLN A 252 -8.13 -48.53 -9.76
N GLY A 253 -7.93 -48.13 -11.03
CA GLY A 253 -8.09 -48.96 -12.25
C GLY A 253 -9.40 -48.61 -13.00
N SER A 254 -9.56 -48.79 -14.31
CA SER A 254 -8.70 -49.22 -15.44
C SER A 254 -9.44 -48.86 -16.76
N GLN A 255 -8.92 -48.86 -18.00
CA GLN A 255 -7.60 -49.17 -18.58
C GLN A 255 -7.45 -48.49 -19.97
N ASP A 256 -6.32 -48.67 -20.66
CA ASP A 256 -6.05 -48.12 -22.01
C ASP A 256 -6.93 -48.68 -23.15
N MET A 257 -7.14 -47.89 -24.20
CA MET A 257 -7.30 -48.43 -25.56
C MET A 257 -6.78 -47.47 -26.65
N GLN A 258 -5.70 -47.87 -27.33
CA GLN A 258 -5.26 -47.27 -28.59
C GLN A 258 -5.90 -48.01 -29.77
N GLN A 259 -6.29 -47.31 -30.85
CA GLN A 259 -5.70 -47.54 -32.19
C GLN A 259 -6.24 -46.61 -33.31
N LYS A 260 -5.29 -46.20 -34.16
CA LYS A 260 -5.40 -45.97 -35.63
C LYS A 260 -6.46 -45.01 -36.21
N GLY A 261 -5.93 -43.92 -36.78
CA GLY A 261 -5.65 -43.91 -38.23
C GLY A 261 -6.59 -43.10 -39.14
N GLY A 262 -6.03 -42.61 -40.25
CA GLY A 262 -6.76 -41.97 -41.35
C GLY A 262 -6.48 -40.47 -41.48
N GLY A 263 -5.65 -40.10 -42.45
CA GLY A 263 -5.55 -38.71 -42.92
C GLY A 263 -6.43 -38.47 -44.14
N ALA A 264 -6.90 -37.24 -44.32
CA ALA A 264 -7.46 -36.74 -45.58
C ALA A 264 -7.24 -35.21 -45.67
N ASN A 265 -7.19 -34.70 -46.89
CA ASN A 265 -6.77 -33.36 -47.24
C ASN A 265 -7.98 -32.47 -47.65
N GLU A 266 -7.75 -31.17 -47.81
CA GLU A 266 -8.50 -30.23 -48.68
C GLU A 266 -9.93 -29.76 -48.29
N PRO A 267 -10.46 -28.65 -48.89
CA PRO A 267 -9.77 -27.45 -49.39
C PRO A 267 -10.47 -26.11 -49.03
N LYS A 268 -9.88 -24.99 -49.50
CA LYS A 268 -10.47 -23.64 -49.51
C LYS A 268 -11.59 -23.47 -50.53
N LYS A 269 -12.59 -22.64 -50.20
CA LYS A 269 -13.32 -21.68 -51.08
C LYS A 269 -13.69 -20.47 -50.18
N GLN A 270 -13.61 -19.19 -50.56
CA GLN A 270 -14.05 -18.47 -51.77
C GLN A 270 -15.55 -18.55 -52.02
N GLU A 271 -16.29 -17.66 -51.36
CA GLU A 271 -17.10 -16.60 -51.97
C GLU A 271 -16.88 -15.29 -51.17
#